data_AF-A0A9J6G773-F1
#
_entry.id   AF-A0A9J6G773-F1
#
_cell.length_a   1.000
_cell.length_b   1.000
_cell.length_c   1.000
_cell.angle_alpha   90.00
_cell.angle_beta   90.00
_cell.angle_gamma   90.00
#
_symmetry.space_group_name_H-M   'P 1'
#
loop_
_entity.id
_entity.type
_entity.pdbx_description
1 polymer ?
#
loop_
_entity_poly.entity_id
_entity_poly.type
_entity_poly.pdbx_seq_one_letter_code
_entity_poly.pdbx_strand_id
1 'polypeptide(L)'
;MPVKCCVPRCNEDYDSGSRVHVVAFPKDERARQRWIRAIPRNNLSVSKHSKVRERHFNPDDILREASHVDEVTGRTVTAPLSRVRLRPDAVPTIFPSCPSYTSKEETRRKDPRAKRTRLNAASLQKALAQFVLTARNEKEADKIHCVQDLIVCVSSMQVQILACYRNQWEPNFAAHNFR
;
A
#
# COMPACT_ATOMS: atom_id res chain seq x y z
N MET A 1 -44.51 -13.07 2.98
CA MET A 1 -43.31 -13.96 2.96
C MET A 1 -42.09 -13.16 3.41
N PRO A 2 -41.31 -13.66 4.38
CA PRO A 2 -40.08 -13.00 4.84
C PRO A 2 -39.04 -12.86 3.71
N VAL A 3 -38.39 -11.71 3.62
CA VAL A 3 -37.42 -11.43 2.55
C VAL A 3 -36.05 -12.02 2.93
N LYS A 4 -35.61 -13.05 2.19
CA LYS A 4 -34.33 -13.72 2.43
C LYS A 4 -33.15 -12.88 1.94
N CYS A 5 -32.06 -12.91 2.70
CA CYS A 5 -30.80 -12.31 2.28
C CYS A 5 -30.20 -13.05 1.08
N CYS A 6 -29.65 -12.33 0.10
CA CYS A 6 -29.02 -12.93 -1.07
C CYS A 6 -27.58 -13.42 -0.84
N VAL A 7 -26.97 -13.03 0.28
CA VAL A 7 -25.61 -13.44 0.68
C VAL A 7 -25.60 -14.94 1.01
N PRO A 8 -24.64 -15.73 0.47
CA PRO A 8 -24.56 -17.16 0.76
C PRO A 8 -24.45 -17.44 2.25
N ARG A 9 -25.11 -18.52 2.71
CA ARG A 9 -25.08 -18.98 4.10
C ARG A 9 -25.57 -17.93 5.12
N CYS A 10 -26.25 -16.88 4.67
CA CYS A 10 -26.89 -15.88 5.52
C CYS A 10 -28.27 -16.38 5.98
N ASN A 11 -28.26 -17.39 6.85
CA ASN A 11 -29.47 -18.12 7.23
C ASN A 11 -30.09 -17.68 8.56
N GLU A 12 -29.60 -16.63 9.27
CA GLU A 12 -30.16 -16.36 10.63
C GLU A 12 -31.67 -16.33 10.58
N ASP A 13 -32.23 -17.08 11.53
CA ASP A 13 -33.63 -17.37 11.66
C ASP A 13 -34.40 -16.11 12.00
N TYR A 14 -35.53 -15.93 11.33
CA TYR A 14 -36.49 -14.86 11.61
C TYR A 14 -37.05 -14.94 13.05
N ASP A 15 -36.84 -16.07 13.73
CA ASP A 15 -37.32 -16.36 15.09
C ASP A 15 -36.41 -15.81 16.20
N SER A 16 -35.20 -15.34 15.88
CA SER A 16 -34.24 -14.82 16.88
C SER A 16 -34.64 -13.46 17.48
N GLY A 17 -35.82 -12.92 17.19
CA GLY A 17 -36.35 -11.67 17.75
C GLY A 17 -35.64 -10.38 17.28
N SER A 18 -34.47 -10.49 16.63
CA SER A 18 -33.75 -9.36 16.08
C SER A 18 -34.39 -8.91 14.76
N ARG A 19 -35.06 -7.76 14.77
CA ARG A 19 -35.56 -7.11 13.53
C ARG A 19 -34.37 -6.53 12.77
N VAL A 20 -33.64 -7.38 12.06
CA VAL A 20 -32.52 -6.95 11.21
C VAL A 20 -33.08 -6.21 10.00
N HIS A 21 -32.63 -4.97 9.78
CA HIS A 21 -33.04 -4.23 8.58
C HIS A 21 -32.43 -4.88 7.33
N VAL A 22 -33.21 -4.89 6.25
CA VAL A 22 -32.78 -5.35 4.94
C VAL A 22 -32.73 -4.19 3.96
N VAL A 23 -31.64 -4.11 3.21
CA VAL A 23 -31.37 -3.06 2.24
C VAL A 23 -31.51 -3.62 0.82
N ALA A 24 -32.10 -2.82 -0.06
CA ALA A 24 -32.22 -3.13 -1.49
C ALA A 24 -30.93 -2.79 -2.24
N PHE A 25 -30.71 -3.44 -3.37
CA PHE A 25 -29.63 -3.02 -4.26
C PHE A 25 -29.83 -1.56 -4.72
N PRO A 26 -28.73 -0.79 -4.86
CA PRO A 26 -28.79 0.56 -5.41
C PRO A 26 -29.43 0.59 -6.80
N LYS A 27 -30.09 1.71 -7.13
CA LYS A 27 -30.58 1.97 -8.50
C LYS A 27 -29.45 2.34 -9.45
N ASP A 28 -28.39 2.95 -8.95
CA ASP A 28 -27.20 3.27 -9.73
C ASP A 28 -26.49 1.98 -10.14
N GLU A 29 -26.29 1.79 -11.44
CA GLU A 29 -25.71 0.60 -12.02
C GLU A 29 -24.25 0.42 -11.58
N ARG A 30 -23.49 1.50 -11.38
CA ARG A 30 -22.10 1.41 -10.91
C ARG A 30 -22.04 0.86 -9.48
N ALA A 31 -22.84 1.43 -8.58
CA ALA A 31 -22.94 0.94 -7.20
C ALA A 31 -23.50 -0.49 -7.14
N ARG A 32 -24.51 -0.80 -7.97
CA ARG A 32 -25.10 -2.15 -8.08
C ARG A 32 -24.07 -3.18 -8.53
N GLN A 33 -23.24 -2.88 -9.51
CA GLN A 33 -22.16 -3.76 -9.96
C GLN A 33 -21.09 -3.95 -8.88
N ARG A 34 -20.73 -2.89 -8.14
CA ARG A 34 -19.83 -3.01 -6.98
C ARG A 34 -20.36 -4.03 -5.97
N TRP A 35 -21.65 -3.98 -5.65
CA TRP A 35 -22.28 -4.93 -4.74
C TRP A 35 -22.29 -6.36 -5.28
N ILE A 36 -22.60 -6.54 -6.57
CA ILE A 36 -22.60 -7.86 -7.22
C ILE A 36 -21.21 -8.51 -7.15
N ARG A 37 -20.15 -7.72 -7.36
CA ARG A 37 -18.76 -8.19 -7.27
C ARG A 37 -18.33 -8.47 -5.82
N ALA A 38 -18.79 -7.66 -4.87
CA ALA A 38 -18.44 -7.79 -3.47
C ALA A 38 -19.06 -9.03 -2.81
N ILE A 39 -20.29 -9.39 -3.19
CA ILE A 39 -20.98 -10.55 -2.63
C ILE A 39 -20.31 -11.83 -3.15
N PRO A 40 -19.84 -12.74 -2.28
CA PRO A 40 -19.10 -13.94 -2.67
C PRO A 40 -20.03 -15.04 -3.20
N ARG A 41 -20.81 -14.74 -4.24
CA ARG A 41 -21.77 -15.66 -4.88
C ARG A 41 -21.56 -15.68 -6.38
N ASN A 42 -21.27 -16.86 -6.92
CA ASN A 42 -21.16 -17.06 -8.36
C ASN A 42 -22.51 -16.80 -9.05
N ASN A 43 -22.48 -16.09 -10.19
CA ASN A 43 -23.64 -15.82 -11.05
C ASN A 43 -24.85 -15.23 -10.30
N LEU A 44 -24.61 -14.28 -9.40
CA LEU A 44 -25.69 -13.62 -8.66
C LEU A 44 -26.60 -12.83 -9.61
N SER A 45 -27.82 -13.33 -9.81
CA SER A 45 -28.90 -12.60 -10.49
C SER A 45 -29.62 -11.68 -9.49
N VAL A 46 -29.42 -10.37 -9.66
CA VAL A 46 -30.06 -9.35 -8.81
C VAL A 46 -31.46 -9.04 -9.33
N SER A 47 -32.47 -9.44 -8.56
CA SER A 47 -33.88 -9.12 -8.78
C SER A 47 -34.40 -8.14 -7.72
N LYS A 48 -35.63 -7.65 -7.87
CA LYS A 48 -36.31 -6.77 -6.88
C LYS A 48 -36.43 -7.40 -5.48
N HIS A 49 -36.40 -8.74 -5.41
CA HIS A 49 -36.47 -9.53 -4.19
C HIS A 49 -35.10 -9.81 -3.57
N SER A 50 -34.00 -9.56 -4.30
CA SER A 50 -32.65 -9.72 -3.76
C SER A 50 -32.37 -8.57 -2.79
N LYS A 51 -32.23 -8.88 -1.50
CA LYS A 51 -31.88 -7.92 -0.44
C LYS A 51 -30.66 -8.40 0.34
N VAL A 52 -29.96 -7.45 0.96
CA VAL A 52 -28.81 -7.71 1.84
C VAL A 52 -29.15 -7.22 3.24
N ARG A 53 -28.87 -8.02 4.28
CA ARG A 53 -29.05 -7.60 5.68
C ARG A 53 -28.02 -6.53 6.07
N GLU A 54 -28.40 -5.62 6.96
CA GLU A 54 -27.54 -4.52 7.40
C GLU A 54 -26.20 -4.97 8.01
N ARG A 55 -26.15 -6.14 8.67
CA ARG A 55 -24.94 -6.73 9.28
C ARG A 55 -23.78 -6.99 8.30
N HIS A 56 -24.06 -6.98 7.00
CA HIS A 56 -23.03 -7.16 5.97
C HIS A 56 -22.31 -5.85 5.63
N PHE A 57 -22.80 -4.72 6.12
CA PHE A 57 -22.22 -3.40 5.94
C PHE A 57 -21.48 -2.96 7.19
N ASN A 58 -20.50 -2.09 7.03
CA ASN A 58 -19.86 -1.42 8.16
C ASN A 58 -20.91 -0.56 8.89
N PRO A 59 -21.05 -0.64 10.23
CA PRO A 59 -21.95 0.24 10.99
C PRO A 59 -21.79 1.73 10.67
N ASP A 60 -20.58 2.20 10.33
CA ASP A 60 -20.32 3.61 10.00
C ASP A 60 -20.94 4.06 8.66
N ASP A 61 -21.26 3.10 7.79
CA ASP A 61 -21.90 3.35 6.51
C ASP A 61 -23.44 3.32 6.60
N ILE A 62 -23.97 2.99 7.78
CA ILE A 62 -25.38 2.79 8.05
C ILE A 62 -25.96 4.07 8.68
N LEU A 63 -26.84 4.73 7.94
CA LEU A 63 -27.57 5.91 8.39
C LEU A 63 -28.90 5.49 9.01
N ARG A 64 -28.98 5.59 10.35
CA ARG A 64 -30.20 5.31 11.14
C ARG A 64 -31.05 6.55 11.41
N GLU A 65 -30.45 7.73 11.29
CA GLU A 65 -31.12 9.02 11.56
C GLU A 65 -30.94 9.94 10.35
N ALA A 66 -31.90 10.84 10.16
CA ALA A 66 -31.78 11.94 9.24
C ALA A 66 -31.78 13.24 10.03
N SER A 67 -30.77 14.06 9.80
CA SER A 67 -30.71 15.42 10.30
C SER A 67 -31.07 16.40 9.18
N HIS A 68 -31.87 17.42 9.53
CA HIS A 68 -32.15 18.55 8.68
C HIS A 68 -31.95 19.83 9.49
N VAL A 69 -31.22 20.79 8.93
CA VAL A 69 -31.03 22.10 9.56
C VAL A 69 -32.15 22.99 9.06
N ASP A 70 -32.95 23.49 9.99
CA ASP A 70 -33.95 24.51 9.70
C ASP A 70 -33.24 25.84 9.46
N GLU A 71 -33.35 26.38 8.24
CA GLU A 71 -32.70 27.61 7.80
C GLU A 71 -33.16 28.84 8.58
N VAL A 72 -34.36 28.80 9.15
CA VAL A 72 -34.97 29.93 9.87
C VAL A 72 -34.52 29.97 11.33
N THR A 73 -34.44 28.80 11.98
CA THR A 73 -34.10 28.72 13.42
C THR A 73 -32.65 28.32 13.69
N GLY A 74 -31.92 27.89 12.66
CA GLY A 74 -30.55 27.38 12.76
C GLY A 74 -30.46 26.07 13.57
N ARG A 75 -31.58 25.43 13.88
CA ARG A 75 -31.63 24.22 14.70
C ARG A 75 -31.55 22.99 13.82
N THR A 76 -30.69 22.05 14.20
CA THR A 76 -30.64 20.72 13.59
C THR A 76 -31.73 19.85 14.19
N VAL A 77 -32.74 19.53 13.40
CA VAL A 77 -33.78 18.56 13.76
C VAL A 77 -33.31 17.18 13.30
N THR A 78 -33.15 16.27 14.25
CA THR A 78 -32.77 14.87 13.98
C THR A 78 -33.95 13.96 14.23
N ALA A 79 -34.26 13.10 13.26
CA ALA A 79 -35.34 12.11 13.36
C ALA A 79 -34.83 10.70 13.01
N PRO A 80 -35.26 9.66 13.74
CA PRO A 80 -34.93 8.28 13.42
C PRO A 80 -35.64 7.83 12.15
N LEU A 81 -34.92 7.09 11.31
CA LEU A 81 -35.43 6.55 10.06
C LEU A 81 -36.13 5.20 10.30
N SER A 82 -37.36 5.08 9.83
CA SER A 82 -38.09 3.79 9.82
C SER A 82 -37.39 2.71 9.00
N ARG A 83 -36.64 3.12 7.96
CA ARG A 83 -35.79 2.24 7.15
C ARG A 83 -34.38 2.81 7.09
N VAL A 84 -33.42 1.97 7.44
CA VAL A 84 -32.00 2.25 7.33
C VAL A 84 -31.62 2.64 5.90
N ARG A 85 -30.81 3.70 5.79
CA ARG A 85 -30.19 4.15 4.53
C ARG A 85 -28.70 3.86 4.60
N LEU A 86 -28.08 3.68 3.43
CA LEU A 86 -26.64 3.53 3.32
C LEU A 86 -26.01 4.79 2.74
N ARG A 87 -24.76 5.05 3.08
CA ARG A 87 -23.92 6.02 2.37
C ARG A 87 -23.79 5.61 0.88
N PRO A 88 -23.62 6.57 -0.04
CA PRO A 88 -23.59 6.29 -1.48
C PRO A 88 -22.47 5.34 -1.91
N ASP A 89 -21.38 5.26 -1.14
CA ASP A 89 -20.24 4.38 -1.41
C ASP A 89 -20.19 3.11 -0.57
N ALA A 90 -21.20 2.89 0.27
CA ALA A 90 -21.28 1.70 1.09
C ALA A 90 -21.37 0.44 0.21
N VAL A 91 -20.52 -0.54 0.51
CA VAL A 91 -20.53 -1.86 -0.12
C VAL A 91 -20.55 -2.92 0.97
N PRO A 92 -21.20 -4.08 0.74
CA PRO A 92 -21.19 -5.15 1.73
C PRO A 92 -19.78 -5.74 1.80
N THR A 93 -19.17 -5.71 2.98
CA THR A 93 -17.79 -6.16 3.22
C THR A 93 -17.71 -7.29 4.24
N ILE A 94 -18.71 -7.44 5.11
CA ILE A 94 -18.68 -8.37 6.24
C ILE A 94 -19.40 -9.67 5.86
N PHE A 95 -18.63 -10.77 5.73
CA PHE A 95 -19.14 -12.08 5.33
C PHE A 95 -18.61 -13.23 6.22
N PRO A 96 -18.95 -13.26 7.53
CA PRO A 96 -18.36 -14.21 8.49
C PRO A 96 -18.67 -15.68 8.17
N SER A 97 -19.82 -15.96 7.53
CA SER A 97 -20.25 -17.32 7.20
C SER A 97 -19.72 -17.84 5.86
N CYS A 98 -18.95 -17.04 5.11
CA CYS A 98 -18.40 -17.42 3.82
C CYS A 98 -16.95 -17.92 3.98
N PRO A 99 -16.59 -19.09 3.43
CA PRO A 99 -15.20 -19.55 3.44
C PRO A 99 -14.26 -18.57 2.73
N SER A 100 -13.03 -18.41 3.23
CA SER A 100 -12.02 -17.50 2.67
C SER A 100 -11.70 -17.76 1.19
N TYR A 101 -11.84 -19.01 0.72
CA TYR A 101 -11.63 -19.36 -0.69
C TYR A 101 -12.74 -18.84 -1.62
N THR A 102 -13.92 -18.49 -1.08
CA THR A 102 -15.08 -18.02 -1.88
C THR A 102 -15.08 -16.50 -2.01
N SER A 103 -14.53 -15.78 -1.02
CA SER A 103 -14.21 -14.36 -1.17
C SER A 103 -13.05 -14.21 -2.14
N LYS A 104 -13.36 -13.95 -3.41
CA LYS A 104 -12.35 -13.53 -4.37
C LYS A 104 -11.91 -12.13 -3.95
N GLU A 105 -10.88 -12.03 -3.13
CA GLU A 105 -10.13 -10.79 -3.07
C GLU A 105 -9.61 -10.53 -4.48
N GLU A 106 -10.12 -9.49 -5.13
CA GLU A 106 -9.55 -9.01 -6.38
C GLU A 106 -8.14 -8.54 -6.05
N THR A 107 -7.16 -9.45 -6.16
CA THR A 107 -5.75 -9.08 -6.16
C THR A 107 -5.53 -8.24 -7.40
N ARG A 108 -5.65 -6.92 -7.25
CA ARG A 108 -5.26 -5.99 -8.31
C ARG A 108 -3.78 -6.21 -8.54
N ARG A 109 -3.46 -6.89 -9.63
CA ARG A 109 -2.09 -6.98 -10.13
C ARG A 109 -1.58 -5.54 -10.23
N LYS A 110 -0.58 -5.20 -9.40
CA LYS A 110 0.05 -3.88 -9.46
C LYS A 110 0.59 -3.68 -10.87
N ASP A 111 0.31 -2.50 -11.42
CA ASP A 111 0.80 -2.15 -12.75
C ASP A 111 2.33 -2.37 -12.83
N PRO A 112 2.82 -3.15 -13.81
CA PRO A 112 4.26 -3.46 -13.91
C PRO A 112 5.15 -2.22 -13.99
N ARG A 113 4.68 -1.14 -14.62
CA ARG A 113 5.42 0.12 -14.79
C ARG A 113 5.53 0.87 -13.47
N ALA A 114 4.46 0.90 -12.67
CA ALA A 114 4.49 1.47 -11.32
C ALA A 114 5.49 0.72 -10.41
N LYS A 115 5.53 -0.62 -10.50
CA LYS A 115 6.51 -1.44 -9.74
C LYS A 115 7.94 -1.11 -10.16
N ARG A 116 8.23 -1.04 -11.46
CA ARG A 116 9.57 -0.72 -11.99
C ARG A 116 10.03 0.66 -11.56
N THR A 117 9.16 1.67 -11.65
CA THR A 117 9.47 3.05 -11.25
C THR A 117 9.87 3.12 -9.77
N ARG A 118 9.14 2.43 -8.88
CA ARG A 118 9.46 2.37 -7.45
C ARG A 118 10.83 1.74 -7.19
N LEU A 119 11.16 0.65 -7.89
CA LEU A 119 12.45 -0.03 -7.75
C LEU A 119 13.60 0.85 -8.24
N ASN A 120 13.43 1.52 -9.39
CA ASN A 120 14.42 2.46 -9.91
C ASN A 120 14.68 3.62 -8.94
N ALA A 121 13.60 4.22 -8.38
CA ALA A 121 13.72 5.29 -7.40
C ALA A 121 14.45 4.85 -6.13
N ALA A 122 14.13 3.66 -5.60
CA ALA A 122 14.83 3.10 -4.44
C ALA A 122 16.30 2.82 -4.72
N SER A 123 16.63 2.30 -5.91
CA SER A 123 18.01 2.07 -6.32
C SER A 123 18.80 3.38 -6.45
N LEU A 124 18.19 4.42 -7.02
CA LEU A 124 18.80 5.74 -7.13
C LEU A 124 19.06 6.36 -5.76
N GLN A 125 18.10 6.30 -4.84
CA GLN A 125 18.27 6.79 -3.47
C GLN A 125 19.40 6.08 -2.74
N LYS A 126 19.53 4.76 -2.91
CA LYS A 126 20.63 3.99 -2.31
C LYS A 126 21.98 4.41 -2.87
N ALA A 127 22.10 4.61 -4.19
CA ALA A 127 23.33 5.07 -4.82
C ALA A 127 23.73 6.48 -4.33
N LEU A 128 22.77 7.40 -4.25
CA LEU A 128 23.01 8.75 -3.72
C LEU A 128 23.47 8.72 -2.25
N ALA A 129 22.83 7.91 -1.41
CA ALA A 129 23.22 7.76 -0.01
C ALA A 129 24.64 7.17 0.12
N GLN A 130 24.97 6.16 -0.68
CA GLN A 130 26.32 5.59 -0.70
C GLN A 130 27.36 6.62 -1.12
N PHE A 131 27.09 7.40 -2.17
CA PHE A 131 27.99 8.45 -2.64
C PHE A 131 28.24 9.53 -1.58
N VAL A 132 27.18 9.97 -0.87
CA VAL A 132 27.33 10.95 0.21
C VAL A 132 28.17 10.40 1.36
N LEU A 133 27.99 9.13 1.71
CA LEU A 133 28.79 8.48 2.76
C LEU A 133 30.26 8.32 2.35
N THR A 134 30.53 7.90 1.12
CA THR A 134 31.92 7.73 0.64
C THR A 134 32.63 9.08 0.62
N ALA A 135 32.00 10.13 0.09
CA ALA A 135 32.56 11.48 0.08
C ALA A 135 32.80 12.03 1.49
N ARG A 136 31.95 11.69 2.47
CA ARG A 136 32.19 12.05 3.88
C ARG A 136 33.39 11.30 4.46
N ASN A 137 33.51 10.00 4.19
CA ASN A 137 34.61 9.18 4.70
C ASN A 137 35.95 9.60 4.09
N GLU A 138 36.00 9.92 2.80
CA GLU A 138 37.19 10.44 2.12
C GLU A 138 37.65 11.76 2.76
N LYS A 139 36.72 12.70 2.96
CA LYS A 139 37.02 13.96 3.66
C LYS A 139 37.49 13.77 5.11
N GLU A 140 37.05 12.70 5.78
CA GLU A 140 37.53 12.37 7.12
C GLU A 140 38.94 11.77 7.08
N ALA A 141 39.20 10.89 6.11
CA ALA A 141 40.52 10.28 5.90
C ALA A 141 41.60 11.31 5.53
N ASP A 142 41.23 12.38 4.83
CA ASP A 142 42.12 13.47 4.47
C ASP A 142 42.46 14.41 5.66
N LYS A 143 41.77 14.28 6.81
CA LYS A 143 42.07 15.10 7.99
C LYS A 143 43.32 14.58 8.70
N ILE A 144 44.27 15.49 8.89
CA ILE A 144 45.47 15.27 9.69
C ILE A 144 45.19 15.82 11.10
N HIS A 145 45.02 14.93 12.08
CA HIS A 145 44.66 15.32 13.44
C HIS A 145 45.88 15.56 14.34
N CYS A 146 47.02 14.95 14.02
CA CYS A 146 48.26 15.17 14.76
C CYS A 146 49.50 15.17 13.87
N VAL A 147 50.62 15.60 14.44
CA VAL A 147 51.91 15.67 13.73
C VAL A 147 52.39 14.28 13.31
N GLN A 148 52.06 13.22 14.07
CA GLN A 148 52.36 11.84 13.65
C GLN A 148 51.65 11.46 12.35
N ASP A 149 50.37 11.84 12.17
CA ASP A 149 49.61 11.56 10.94
C ASP A 149 50.24 12.25 9.72
N LEU A 150 50.73 13.49 9.92
CA LEU A 150 51.45 14.24 8.89
C LEU A 150 52.76 13.53 8.48
N ILE A 151 53.53 13.04 9.46
CA ILE A 151 54.79 12.34 9.21
C ILE A 151 54.54 11.07 8.40
N VAL A 152 53.50 10.28 8.74
CA VAL A 152 53.12 9.07 8.01
C VAL A 152 52.73 9.41 6.56
N CYS A 153 51.93 10.44 6.37
CA CYS A 153 51.46 10.87 5.05
C CYS A 153 52.63 11.32 4.14
N VAL A 154 53.52 12.16 4.67
CA VAL A 154 54.71 12.65 3.94
C VAL A 154 55.68 11.51 3.65
N SER A 155 55.89 10.60 4.60
CA SER A 155 56.76 9.43 4.41
C SER A 155 56.22 8.50 3.32
N SER A 156 54.90 8.30 3.27
CA SER A 156 54.24 7.52 2.21
C SER A 156 54.41 8.15 0.82
N MET A 157 54.24 9.47 0.71
CA MET A 157 54.49 10.21 -0.54
C MET A 157 55.94 10.14 -0.99
N GLN A 158 56.89 10.22 -0.05
CA GLN A 158 58.33 10.13 -0.36
C GLN A 158 58.70 8.75 -0.91
N VAL A 159 58.12 7.67 -0.38
CA VAL A 159 58.30 6.30 -0.88
C VAL A 159 57.69 6.13 -2.28
N GLN A 160 56.52 6.71 -2.54
CA GLN A 160 55.89 6.65 -3.88
C GLN A 160 56.70 7.41 -4.94
N ILE A 161 57.21 8.60 -4.61
CA ILE A 161 58.07 9.39 -5.50
C ILE A 161 59.36 8.63 -5.82
N LEU A 162 60.00 8.02 -4.81
CA LEU A 162 61.21 7.22 -5.00
C LEU A 162 60.95 5.95 -5.84
N ALA A 163 59.80 5.29 -5.65
CA ALA A 163 59.40 4.15 -6.47
C ALA A 163 59.16 4.55 -7.94
N CYS A 164 58.53 5.71 -8.19
CA CYS A 164 58.40 6.27 -9.53
C CYS A 164 59.76 6.60 -10.16
N TYR A 165 60.69 7.18 -9.40
CA TYR A 165 62.03 7.53 -9.89
C TYR A 165 62.85 6.28 -10.24
N ARG A 166 62.76 5.22 -9.43
CA ARG A 166 63.44 3.93 -9.68
C ARG A 166 62.90 3.23 -10.93
N ASN A 167 61.59 3.29 -11.18
CA ASN A 167 60.95 2.70 -12.36
C ASN A 167 61.13 3.53 -13.65
N GLN A 168 61.52 4.79 -13.56
CA GLN A 168 61.88 5.63 -14.72
C GLN A 168 63.34 5.48 -15.18
N TRP A 169 64.23 4.91 -14.35
CA TRP A 169 65.67 4.78 -14.61
C TRP A 169 66.19 3.36 -14.89
N GLU A 170 65.32 2.36 -15.03
CA GLU A 170 65.71 1.07 -15.63
C GLU A 170 65.02 0.81 -16.98
N PRO A 171 65.43 1.47 -18.06
CA PRO A 171 65.30 0.89 -19.39
C PRO A 171 66.53 0.01 -19.67
N ASN A 172 66.31 -1.31 -19.72
CA ASN A 172 67.15 -2.29 -20.43
C ASN A 172 68.60 -2.49 -19.94
N PHE A 173 68.79 -3.34 -18.93
CA PHE A 173 70.03 -4.11 -18.78
C PHE A 173 69.76 -5.63 -18.75
N ALA A 174 69.02 -6.09 -19.77
CA ALA A 174 68.86 -7.51 -20.05
C ALA A 174 69.03 -7.75 -21.55
N ALA A 175 70.26 -7.60 -22.05
CA ALA A 175 70.67 -8.15 -23.33
C ALA A 175 72.17 -8.52 -23.28
N HIS A 176 72.46 -9.73 -23.76
CA HIS A 176 73.78 -10.33 -24.01
C HIS A 176 74.49 -11.00 -22.82
N ASN A 177 74.18 -12.28 -22.62
CA ASN A 177 75.20 -13.33 -22.64
C ASN A 177 74.57 -14.67 -23.05
N PHE A 178 74.52 -14.88 -24.37
CA PHE A 178 74.46 -16.19 -24.99
C PHE A 178 75.40 -16.15 -26.21
N ARG A 179 76.67 -16.50 -25.99
CA ARG A 179 77.42 -17.37 -26.88
C ARG A 179 78.64 -17.94 -26.16
#